data_AF-A0A8J6JQJ5-F1
#
_entry.id   AF-A0A8J6JQJ5-F1
#
_cell.length_a   1.000
_cell.length_b   1.000
_cell.length_c   1.000
_cell.angle_alpha   90.00
_cell.angle_beta   90.00
_cell.angle_gamma   90.00
#
_symmetry.space_group_name_H-M   'P 1'
#
loop_
_entity.id
_entity.type
_entity.pdbx_description
1 polymer ?
#
loop_
_entity_poly.entity_id
_entity_poly.type
_entity_poly.pdbx_seq_one_letter_code
_entity_poly.pdbx_strand_id
1 'polypeptide(L)'
;QKHRFFRHIHWEDLLLCKIEPPYKPNLLSEDDASHFASHFTRQTPIDSPDAIISESANQAFLGFTYIAPSVLDSLREVFSFQSWHQSSLPQQQSP
;
A
#
# COMPACT_ATOMS: atom_id res chain seq x y z
N GLN A 1 -14.70 25.40 6.24
CA GLN A 1 -14.51 25.21 7.70
C GLN A 1 -15.36 26.15 8.56
N LYS A 2 -15.45 27.47 8.30
CA LYS A 2 -16.18 28.43 9.16
C LYS A 2 -17.72 28.39 9.11
N HIS A 3 -18.32 27.52 8.29
CA HIS A 3 -19.77 27.44 8.18
C HIS A 3 -20.37 26.87 9.49
N ARG A 4 -21.47 27.45 9.98
CA ARG A 4 -22.09 27.11 11.28
C ARG A 4 -22.43 25.63 11.44
N PHE A 5 -22.73 24.95 10.33
CA PHE A 5 -22.95 23.50 10.31
C PHE A 5 -21.76 22.71 10.91
N PHE A 6 -20.53 23.13 10.65
CA PHE A 6 -19.32 22.44 11.11
C PHE A 6 -18.75 22.99 12.43
N ARG A 7 -19.52 23.80 13.17
CA ARG A 7 -19.04 24.45 14.41
C ARG A 7 -18.58 23.47 15.50
N HIS A 8 -19.01 22.21 15.41
CA HIS A 8 -18.66 21.14 16.36
C HIS A 8 -17.50 20.27 15.87
N ILE A 9 -16.96 20.53 14.68
CA ILE A 9 -15.83 19.77 14.14
C ILE A 9 -14.53 20.45 14.54
N HIS A 10 -13.75 19.75 15.35
CA HIS A 10 -12.35 20.07 15.61
C HIS A 10 -11.51 19.52 14.44
N TRP A 11 -11.17 20.38 13.48
CA TRP A 11 -10.52 19.95 12.23
C TRP A 11 -9.14 19.30 12.43
N GLU A 12 -8.38 19.73 13.42
CA GLU A 12 -7.09 19.13 13.76
C GLU A 12 -7.26 17.69 14.27
N ASP A 13 -8.21 17.47 15.18
CA ASP A 13 -8.51 16.14 15.70
C ASP A 13 -9.08 15.22 14.62
N LEU A 14 -9.85 15.77 13.67
CA LEU A 14 -10.34 15.03 12.51
C LEU A 14 -9.18 14.57 11.61
N LEU A 15 -8.24 15.49 11.29
CA LEU A 15 -7.08 15.20 10.45
C LEU A 15 -6.15 14.16 11.09
N LEU A 16 -6.00 14.22 12.41
CA LEU A 16 -5.24 13.26 13.20
C LEU A 16 -6.03 11.97 13.53
N CYS A 17 -7.22 11.78 12.95
CA CYS A 17 -8.10 10.63 13.17
C CYS A 17 -8.42 10.35 14.66
N LYS A 18 -8.49 11.40 15.50
CA LYS A 18 -8.81 11.31 16.93
C LYS A 18 -10.31 11.35 17.23
N ILE A 19 -11.11 11.83 16.29
CA ILE A 19 -12.57 11.85 16.42
C ILE A 19 -13.10 10.46 16.03
N GLU A 20 -13.87 9.84 16.92
CA GLU A 20 -14.52 8.57 16.63
C GLU A 20 -15.54 8.74 15.49
N PRO A 21 -15.47 7.92 14.42
CA PRO A 21 -16.46 7.99 13.36
C PRO A 21 -17.84 7.57 13.88
N PRO A 22 -18.93 8.23 13.47
CA PRO A 22 -20.28 7.93 13.94
C PRO A 22 -20.78 6.55 13.50
N TYR A 23 -20.13 5.96 12.50
CA TYR A 23 -20.39 4.62 12.02
C TYR A 23 -19.07 3.89 11.80
N LYS A 24 -18.96 2.70 12.38
CA LYS A 24 -17.85 1.77 12.19
C LYS A 24 -18.44 0.49 11.57
N PRO A 25 -18.16 0.18 10.29
CA PRO A 25 -18.63 -1.07 9.70
C PRO A 25 -18.00 -2.25 10.44
N ASN A 26 -18.79 -3.31 10.64
CA ASN A 26 -18.27 -4.55 11.20
C ASN A 26 -17.40 -5.24 10.13
N LEU A 27 -16.21 -5.67 10.54
CA LEU A 27 -15.31 -6.51 9.75
C LEU A 27 -15.17 -7.86 10.44
N LEU A 28 -15.26 -8.93 9.67
CA LEU A 28 -15.14 -10.31 10.16
C LEU A 28 -13.69 -10.80 10.22
N SER A 29 -12.85 -10.30 9.31
CA SER A 29 -11.43 -10.67 9.16
C SER A 29 -10.67 -9.62 8.36
N GLU A 30 -9.35 -9.74 8.27
CA GLU A 30 -8.50 -8.86 7.43
C GLU A 30 -8.87 -8.96 5.93
N ASP A 31 -9.28 -10.14 5.48
CA ASP A 31 -9.72 -10.38 4.09
C ASP A 31 -11.23 -10.17 3.87
N ASP A 32 -11.95 -9.51 4.79
CA ASP A 32 -13.40 -9.34 4.67
C ASP A 32 -13.78 -8.42 3.50
N ALA A 33 -14.43 -9.00 2.48
CA ALA A 33 -14.92 -8.30 1.31
C ALA A 33 -16.45 -8.11 1.29
N SER A 34 -17.14 -8.23 2.43
CA SER A 34 -18.61 -8.16 2.54
C SER A 34 -19.20 -6.80 2.16
N HIS A 35 -18.43 -5.71 2.27
CA HIS A 35 -18.83 -4.36 1.87
C HIS A 35 -18.54 -4.05 0.40
N PHE A 36 -18.00 -5.02 -0.37
CA PHE A 36 -17.83 -4.94 -1.82
C PHE A 36 -18.99 -5.63 -2.54
N ALA A 37 -19.32 -5.19 -3.75
CA ALA A 37 -20.36 -5.84 -4.53
C ALA A 37 -19.95 -7.27 -4.90
N SER A 38 -20.81 -8.25 -4.59
CA SER A 38 -20.47 -9.68 -4.72
C SER A 38 -20.16 -10.14 -6.14
N HIS A 39 -20.59 -9.39 -7.16
CA HIS A 39 -20.28 -9.74 -8.55
C HIS A 39 -18.81 -9.52 -8.89
N PHE A 40 -18.10 -8.62 -8.21
CA PHE A 40 -16.66 -8.44 -8.38
C PHE A 40 -15.87 -9.47 -7.55
N THR A 41 -16.25 -9.70 -6.29
CA THR A 41 -15.50 -10.61 -5.40
C THR A 41 -15.64 -12.08 -5.76
N ARG A 42 -16.66 -12.44 -6.56
CA ARG A 42 -16.86 -13.80 -7.09
C ARG A 42 -16.22 -14.02 -8.45
N GLN A 43 -15.72 -12.98 -9.10
CA GLN A 43 -14.99 -13.14 -10.35
C GLN A 43 -13.60 -13.69 -10.07
N THR A 44 -13.14 -14.61 -10.92
CA THR A 44 -11.73 -14.99 -10.91
C THR A 44 -10.90 -13.77 -11.30
N PRO A 45 -9.85 -13.42 -10.54
CA PRO A 45 -8.97 -12.29 -10.87
C PRO A 45 -8.14 -12.66 -12.09
N ILE A 46 -8.68 -12.39 -13.27
CA ILE A 46 -8.02 -12.59 -14.55
C ILE A 46 -7.81 -11.26 -15.23
N ASP A 47 -6.62 -11.06 -15.78
CA ASP A 47 -6.38 -9.93 -16.66
C ASP A 47 -7.13 -10.14 -17.98
N SER A 48 -7.65 -9.06 -18.55
CA SER A 48 -8.18 -9.10 -19.91
C SER A 48 -7.05 -9.50 -20.87
N PRO A 49 -7.30 -10.35 -21.88
CA PRO A 49 -6.28 -10.71 -22.86
C PRO A 49 -5.66 -9.45 -23.49
N ASP A 50 -4.33 -9.40 -23.53
CA ASP A 50 -3.56 -8.20 -23.87
C ASP A 50 -4.01 -7.57 -25.20
N ALA A 51 -4.33 -6.27 -25.14
CA ALA A 51 -4.35 -5.42 -26.31
C ALA A 51 -2.93 -4.88 -26.50
N ILE A 52 -2.30 -5.18 -27.65
CA ILE A 52 -1.03 -4.55 -28.03
C ILE A 52 -1.29 -3.04 -28.17
N ILE A 53 -0.73 -2.24 -27.26
CA ILE A 53 -0.75 -0.78 -27.34
C ILE A 53 0.35 -0.29 -28.30
N SER A 54 0.12 0.83 -28.98
CA SER A 54 1.13 1.41 -29.86
C SER A 54 2.31 1.97 -29.07
N GLU A 55 3.49 2.04 -29.70
CA GLU A 55 4.68 2.65 -29.06
C GLU A 55 4.40 4.10 -28.63
N SER A 56 3.64 4.86 -29.43
CA SER A 56 3.22 6.21 -29.06
C SER A 56 2.38 6.27 -27.78
N ALA A 57 1.57 5.24 -27.50
CA ALA A 57 0.82 5.14 -26.25
C ALA A 57 1.73 4.74 -25.09
N ASN A 58 2.73 3.87 -25.33
CA ASN A 58 3.72 3.48 -24.33
C ASN A 58 4.54 4.68 -23.80
N GLN A 59 4.88 5.63 -24.68
CA GLN A 59 5.60 6.86 -24.30
C GLN A 59 4.82 7.72 -23.30
N ALA A 60 3.49 7.59 -23.20
CA ALA A 60 2.68 8.30 -22.20
C ALA A 60 2.93 7.83 -20.75
N PHE A 61 3.54 6.66 -20.57
CA PHE A 61 3.82 6.07 -19.26
C PHE A 61 5.25 6.30 -18.77
N LEU A 62 6.05 7.11 -19.47
CA LEU A 62 7.38 7.51 -18.99
C LEU A 62 7.27 8.25 -17.65
N GLY A 63 7.96 7.75 -16.63
CA GLY A 63 7.91 8.30 -15.27
C GLY A 63 6.68 7.87 -14.45
N PHE A 64 5.89 6.91 -14.92
CA PHE A 64 4.72 6.39 -14.19
C PHE A 64 5.09 5.61 -12.93
N THR A 65 6.25 4.94 -12.94
CA THR A 65 6.70 4.14 -11.81
C THR A 65 6.98 5.02 -10.59
N TYR A 66 6.24 4.78 -9.52
CA TYR A 66 6.45 5.40 -8.21
C TYR A 66 6.63 4.33 -7.15
N ILE A 67 7.64 4.51 -6.29
CA ILE A 67 7.80 3.74 -5.07
C ILE A 67 7.76 4.75 -3.92
N ALA A 68 6.88 4.52 -2.95
CA ALA A 68 6.82 5.37 -1.76
C ALA A 68 8.17 5.36 -1.02
N PRO A 69 8.70 6.52 -0.59
CA PRO A 69 9.98 6.59 0.12
C PRO A 69 10.04 5.65 1.33
N SER A 70 8.95 5.55 2.09
CA SER A 70 8.84 4.64 3.24
C SER A 70 9.09 3.17 2.88
N VAL A 71 8.60 2.73 1.71
CA VAL A 71 8.85 1.37 1.21
C VAL A 71 10.32 1.18 0.85
N LEU A 72 10.94 2.19 0.22
CA LEU A 72 12.38 2.14 -0.10
C LEU A 72 13.24 2.07 1.17
N ASP A 73 12.87 2.82 2.21
CA ASP A 73 13.57 2.82 3.49
C ASP A 73 13.45 1.44 4.17
N SER A 74 12.25 0.87 4.24
CA SER A 74 12.05 -0.49 4.76
C SER A 74 12.83 -1.54 3.98
N LEU A 75 12.87 -1.46 2.65
CA LEU A 75 13.65 -2.38 1.83
C LEU A 75 15.15 -2.27 2.11
N ARG A 76 15.68 -1.05 2.26
CA ARG A 76 17.09 -0.83 2.61
C ARG A 76 17.45 -1.42 3.97
N GLU A 77 16.56 -1.32 4.96
CA GLU A 77 16.75 -1.97 6.26
C GLU A 77 16.79 -3.50 6.14
N VAL A 78 15.87 -4.10 5.38
CA VAL A 78 15.85 -5.56 5.12
C VAL A 78 17.13 -6.02 4.42
N PHE A 79 17.58 -5.30 3.39
CA PHE A 79 18.81 -5.63 2.66
C PHE A 79 20.06 -5.40 3.52
N SER A 80 20.06 -4.38 4.38
CA SER A 80 21.14 -4.17 5.35
C SER A 80 21.20 -5.34 6.34
N PHE A 81 20.05 -5.78 6.86
CA PHE A 81 19.96 -6.92 7.80
C PHE A 81 20.52 -8.22 7.20
N GLN A 82 20.27 -8.48 5.91
CA GLN A 82 20.81 -9.66 5.22
C GLN A 82 22.33 -9.58 4.99
N SER A 83 22.88 -8.39 4.75
CA SER A 83 24.32 -8.20 4.53
C SER A 83 25.21 -8.58 5.74
N TRP A 84 24.71 -8.42 6.96
CA TRP A 84 25.41 -8.78 8.19
C TRP A 84 25.44 -10.29 8.46
N HIS A 85 24.43 -11.05 8.00
CA HIS A 85 24.41 -12.50 8.15
C HIS A 85 25.40 -13.21 7.21
N GLN A 86 25.72 -12.63 6.05
CA GLN A 86 26.72 -13.19 5.11
C GLN A 86 28.17 -12.86 5.50
N SER A 87 28.40 -11.76 6.22
CA SER A 87 29.76 -11.33 6.62
C SER A 87 30.29 -12.02 7.89
N SER A 88 29.48 -12.85 8.56
CA SER A 88 29.77 -13.41 9.90
C SER A 88 30.13 -14.91 9.92
N LEU A 89 30.43 -15.53 8.78
CA LEU A 89 30.96 -16.90 8.76
C LEU A 89 32.45 -16.90 9.13
N PRO A 90 32.88 -17.55 10.21
CA PRO A 90 34.29 -17.65 10.54
C PRO A 90 35.02 -18.41 9.42
N GLN A 91 36.02 -17.76 8.82
CA GLN A 91 36.97 -18.37 7.90
C GLN A 91 37.69 -19.52 8.64
N GLN A 92 37.25 -20.75 8.39
CA GLN A 92 37.94 -21.93 8.88
C GLN A 92 39.21 -22.08 8.01
N GLN A 93 40.37 -21.77 8.59
CA GLN A 93 41.67 -21.97 7.97
C GLN A 93 41.88 -23.47 7.69
N SER A 94 42.09 -23.81 6.43
CA SER A 94 42.45 -25.16 5.99
C SER A 94 43.91 -25.48 6.37
N PRO A 95 44.22 -26.73 6.77
CA PRO A 95 45.58 -27.19 7.01
C PRO A 95 46.42 -27.29 5.72
#